data_AF-A0A7V9KCF8-F1
#
_entry.id   AF-A0A7V9KCF8-F1
#
_cell.length_a   1.000
_cell.length_b   1.000
_cell.length_c   1.000
_cell.angle_alpha   90.00
_cell.angle_beta   90.00
_cell.angle_gamma   90.00
#
_symmetry.space_group_name_H-M   'P 1'
#
loop_
_entity.id
_entity.type
_entity.pdbx_description
1 polymer ?
#
loop_
_entity_poly.entity_id
_entity_poly.type
_entity_poly.pdbx_seq_one_letter_code
_entity_poly.pdbx_strand_id
1 'polypeptide(L)'
;MDERALEQEIFAVGSRLAASLPSQARHPLKALDTKAMDLASSDAELKAALFRFVDVVPACRSLDDLARHLTGFLGELEAAPPPVSAAMKMGNSRAGRRALGMASATGVKHMAHRFIVGEDPEAALGVLRGLWKEGVASSVDLLGEATVTQA
;
A
#
# COMPACT_ATOMS: atom_id res chain seq x y z
N MET A 1 5.37 -41.79 9.40
CA MET A 1 4.53 -40.66 9.85
C MET A 1 3.15 -40.90 9.29
N ASP A 2 2.11 -40.88 10.11
CA ASP A 2 0.73 -41.02 9.62
C ASP A 2 0.27 -39.68 9.04
N GLU A 3 0.12 -39.65 7.71
CA GLU A 3 -0.23 -38.46 6.95
C GLU A 3 -1.58 -37.87 7.38
N ARG A 4 -2.53 -38.71 7.82
CA ARG A 4 -3.84 -38.23 8.31
C ARG A 4 -3.72 -37.57 9.67
N ALA A 5 -2.88 -38.10 10.55
CA ALA A 5 -2.63 -37.50 11.84
C ALA A 5 -1.94 -36.13 11.70
N LEU A 6 -0.99 -36.01 10.76
CA LEU A 6 -0.34 -34.73 10.44
C LEU A 6 -1.34 -33.69 9.91
N GLU A 7 -2.20 -34.07 8.97
CA GLU A 7 -3.23 -33.18 8.40
C GLU A 7 -4.17 -32.63 9.49
N GLN A 8 -4.58 -33.49 10.42
CA GLN A 8 -5.41 -33.10 11.56
C GLN A 8 -4.71 -32.08 12.47
N GLU A 9 -3.41 -32.28 12.73
CA GLU A 9 -2.62 -31.35 13.54
C GLU A 9 -2.45 -30.00 12.84
N ILE A 10 -2.16 -30.00 11.53
CA ILE A 10 -2.08 -28.77 10.72
C ILE A 10 -3.39 -27.98 10.83
N PHE A 11 -4.53 -28.65 10.65
CA PHE A 11 -5.84 -27.98 10.70
C PHE A 11 -6.16 -27.45 12.11
N ALA A 12 -5.80 -28.20 13.15
CA ALA A 12 -6.00 -27.79 14.53
C ALA A 12 -5.14 -26.56 14.90
N VAL A 13 -3.88 -26.53 14.48
CA VAL A 13 -3.00 -25.37 14.67
C VAL A 13 -3.51 -24.17 13.88
N GLY A 14 -3.82 -24.34 12.59
CA GLY A 14 -4.32 -23.27 11.73
C GLY A 14 -5.61 -22.64 12.24
N SER A 15 -6.55 -23.46 12.72
CA SER A 15 -7.82 -22.98 13.29
C SER A 15 -7.61 -22.15 14.56
N ARG A 16 -6.68 -22.57 15.44
CA ARG A 16 -6.34 -21.80 16.65
C ARG A 16 -5.68 -20.47 16.32
N LEU A 17 -4.79 -20.45 15.33
CA LEU A 17 -4.15 -19.21 14.85
C LEU A 17 -5.20 -18.25 14.28
N ALA A 18 -6.08 -18.74 13.41
CA ALA A 18 -7.14 -17.93 12.80
C ALA A 18 -8.09 -17.32 13.84
N ALA A 19 -8.49 -18.10 14.85
CA ALA A 19 -9.35 -17.63 15.95
C ALA A 19 -8.67 -16.57 16.85
N SER A 20 -7.33 -16.55 16.89
CA SER A 20 -6.54 -15.63 17.70
C SER A 20 -6.21 -14.31 16.98
N LEU A 21 -6.52 -14.19 15.68
CA LEU A 21 -6.27 -12.97 14.93
C LEU A 21 -7.13 -11.80 15.46
N PRO A 22 -6.55 -10.61 15.67
CA PRO A 22 -7.28 -9.46 16.19
C PRO A 22 -8.41 -9.03 15.23
N SER A 23 -9.59 -8.72 15.78
CA SER A 23 -10.74 -8.32 14.97
C SER A 23 -10.55 -6.95 14.31
N GLN A 24 -10.88 -6.85 13.03
CA GLN A 24 -10.74 -5.61 12.24
C GLN A 24 -11.63 -4.47 12.76
N ALA A 25 -12.69 -4.78 13.51
CA ALA A 25 -13.64 -3.82 14.06
C ALA A 25 -13.02 -2.83 15.08
N ARG A 26 -11.83 -3.11 15.62
CA ARG A 26 -11.19 -2.26 16.63
C ARG A 26 -10.37 -1.10 16.07
N HIS A 27 -10.21 -0.98 14.73
CA HIS A 27 -9.35 0.03 14.11
C HIS A 27 -10.00 0.69 12.87
N PRO A 28 -10.64 1.86 13.01
CA PRO A 28 -11.38 2.50 11.90
C PRO A 28 -10.50 2.91 10.72
N LEU A 29 -9.26 3.34 10.97
CA LEU A 29 -8.27 3.63 9.92
C LEU A 29 -7.93 2.37 9.11
N LYS A 30 -7.79 1.23 9.79
CA LYS A 30 -7.52 -0.06 9.14
C LYS A 30 -8.71 -0.50 8.27
N ALA A 31 -9.94 -0.24 8.71
CA ALA A 31 -11.13 -0.52 7.91
C ALA A 31 -11.24 0.36 6.66
N LEU A 32 -10.81 1.63 6.75
CA LEU A 32 -10.73 2.52 5.59
C LEU A 32 -9.68 2.04 4.59
N ASP A 33 -8.48 1.67 5.07
CA ASP A 33 -7.42 1.09 4.24
C ASP A 33 -7.88 -0.18 3.52
N THR A 34 -8.56 -1.10 4.22
CA THR A 34 -9.11 -2.32 3.60
C THR A 34 -10.10 -1.96 2.49
N LYS A 35 -11.04 -1.05 2.74
CA LYS A 35 -12.00 -0.62 1.70
C LYS A 35 -11.31 0.02 0.50
N ALA A 36 -10.25 0.81 0.72
CA ALA A 36 -9.47 1.40 -0.35
C ALA A 36 -8.76 0.32 -1.18
N MET A 37 -8.18 -0.70 -0.54
CA MET A 37 -7.55 -1.84 -1.22
C MET A 37 -8.57 -2.72 -1.97
N ASP A 38 -9.74 -2.95 -1.38
CA ASP A 38 -10.84 -3.69 -2.01
C ASP A 38 -11.34 -2.97 -3.26
N LEU A 39 -11.52 -1.65 -3.18
CA LEU A 39 -11.89 -0.82 -4.33
C LEU A 39 -10.79 -0.80 -5.38
N ALA A 40 -9.52 -0.65 -4.98
CA ALA A 40 -8.39 -0.68 -5.91
C ALA A 40 -8.25 -2.05 -6.61
N SER A 41 -8.76 -3.12 -6.00
CA SER A 41 -8.71 -4.48 -6.53
C SER A 41 -10.03 -4.96 -7.13
N SER A 42 -11.07 -4.11 -7.17
CA SER A 42 -12.41 -4.51 -7.64
C SER A 42 -12.45 -4.77 -9.14
N ASP A 43 -11.52 -4.18 -9.88
CA ASP A 43 -11.41 -4.27 -11.32
C ASP A 43 -9.92 -4.36 -11.74
N ALA A 44 -9.64 -5.17 -12.75
CA ALA A 44 -8.27 -5.46 -13.19
C ALA A 44 -7.61 -4.25 -13.87
N GLU A 45 -8.37 -3.47 -14.64
CA GLU A 45 -7.85 -2.28 -15.34
C GLU A 45 -7.58 -1.16 -14.35
N LEU A 46 -8.50 -0.92 -13.40
CA LEU A 46 -8.29 0.05 -12.33
C LEU A 46 -7.06 -0.31 -11.49
N LYS A 47 -6.91 -1.58 -11.11
CA LYS A 47 -5.75 -2.06 -10.37
C LYS A 47 -4.46 -1.80 -11.14
N ALA A 48 -4.43 -2.12 -12.43
CA ALA A 48 -3.28 -1.89 -13.29
C ALA A 48 -2.95 -0.39 -13.43
N ALA A 49 -3.95 0.46 -13.60
CA ALA A 49 -3.78 1.92 -13.64
C ALA A 49 -3.18 2.46 -12.34
N LEU A 50 -3.68 2.02 -11.18
CA LEU A 50 -3.16 2.43 -9.88
C LEU A 50 -1.74 1.92 -9.62
N PHE A 51 -1.40 0.70 -10.06
CA PHE A 51 -0.04 0.17 -9.95
C PHE A 51 0.95 0.94 -10.82
N ARG A 52 0.60 1.26 -12.07
CA ARG A 52 1.41 2.14 -12.92
C ARG A 52 1.57 3.53 -12.33
N PHE A 53 0.52 4.04 -11.67
CA PHE A 53 0.61 5.31 -10.97
C PHE A 53 1.59 5.27 -9.79
N VAL A 54 1.51 4.24 -8.94
CA VAL A 54 2.45 4.06 -7.81
C VAL A 54 3.90 3.96 -8.31
N ASP A 55 4.13 3.25 -9.41
CA ASP A 55 5.45 3.08 -10.03
C ASP A 55 6.07 4.41 -10.49
N VAL A 56 5.27 5.33 -11.04
CA VAL A 56 5.79 6.62 -11.54
C VAL A 56 5.92 7.69 -10.44
N VAL A 57 5.26 7.54 -9.29
CA VAL A 57 5.25 8.55 -8.22
C VAL A 57 6.65 9.00 -7.78
N PRO A 58 7.64 8.10 -7.56
CA PRO A 58 8.99 8.50 -7.16
C PRO A 58 9.69 9.41 -8.19
N ALA A 59 9.33 9.31 -9.47
CA ALA A 59 9.89 10.13 -10.54
C ALA A 59 9.19 11.50 -10.72
N CYS A 60 8.02 11.70 -10.09
CA CYS A 60 7.23 12.91 -10.24
C CYS A 60 7.86 14.10 -9.50
N ARG A 61 7.96 15.26 -10.17
CA ARG A 61 8.69 16.43 -9.64
C ARG A 61 7.82 17.49 -8.98
N SER A 62 6.49 17.34 -9.03
CA SER A 62 5.55 18.29 -8.42
C SER A 62 4.17 17.69 -8.19
N LEU A 63 3.34 18.38 -7.41
CA LEU A 63 1.93 18.01 -7.21
C LEU A 63 1.12 18.03 -8.51
N ASP A 64 1.41 18.98 -9.40
CA ASP A 64 0.78 19.05 -10.71
C ASP A 64 1.19 17.86 -11.60
N ASP A 65 2.42 17.37 -11.44
CA ASP A 65 2.93 16.18 -12.12
C ASP A 65 2.21 14.92 -11.68
N LEU A 66 2.10 14.72 -10.36
CA LEU A 66 1.35 13.63 -9.75
C LEU A 66 -0.12 13.62 -10.18
N ALA A 67 -0.78 14.78 -10.10
CA ALA A 67 -2.17 14.90 -10.50
C ALA A 67 -2.36 14.53 -11.98
N ARG A 68 -1.45 14.98 -12.85
CA ARG A 68 -1.48 14.68 -14.28
C ARG A 68 -1.31 13.19 -14.54
N HIS A 69 -0.33 12.53 -13.94
CA HIS A 69 -0.11 11.09 -14.09
C HIS A 69 -1.28 10.27 -13.57
N LEU A 70 -1.81 10.59 -12.39
CA LEU A 70 -3.00 9.91 -11.86
C LEU A 70 -4.18 10.05 -12.82
N THR A 71 -4.44 11.27 -13.30
CA THR A 71 -5.54 11.49 -14.24
C THR A 71 -5.33 10.81 -15.59
N GLY A 72 -4.08 10.75 -16.07
CA GLY A 72 -3.74 10.05 -17.31
C GLY A 72 -4.08 8.57 -17.23
N PHE A 73 -3.56 7.87 -16.21
CA PHE A 73 -3.79 6.43 -16.07
C PHE A 73 -5.25 6.07 -15.82
N LEU A 74 -5.97 6.88 -15.04
CA LEU A 74 -7.39 6.65 -14.79
C LEU A 74 -8.28 7.02 -15.98
N GLY A 75 -7.80 7.90 -16.87
CA GLY A 75 -8.48 8.27 -18.11
C GLY A 75 -8.42 7.21 -19.20
N GLU A 76 -7.54 6.22 -19.07
CA GLU A 76 -7.46 5.05 -19.96
C GLU A 76 -8.54 3.99 -19.67
N LEU A 77 -9.23 4.10 -18.54
CA LEU A 77 -10.28 3.15 -18.15
C LEU A 77 -11.54 3.36 -19.01
N GLU A 78 -12.06 2.28 -19.60
CA GLU A 78 -13.32 2.36 -20.36
C GLU A 78 -14.51 2.74 -19.47
N ALA A 79 -14.52 2.24 -18.22
CA ALA A 79 -15.56 2.51 -17.24
C ALA A 79 -14.96 2.79 -15.85
N ALA A 80 -14.59 4.04 -15.58
CA ALA A 80 -14.13 4.43 -14.26
C ALA A 80 -15.27 4.34 -13.21
N PRO A 81 -15.05 3.72 -12.04
CA PRO A 81 -16.04 3.71 -10.96
C PRO A 81 -16.48 5.13 -10.56
N PRO A 82 -17.71 5.33 -10.04
CA PRO A 82 -18.21 6.66 -9.70
C PRO A 82 -17.29 7.51 -8.82
N PRO A 83 -16.62 6.96 -7.77
CA PRO A 83 -15.66 7.72 -6.98
C PRO A 83 -14.43 8.19 -7.78
N VAL A 84 -13.95 7.34 -8.70
CA VAL A 84 -12.78 7.60 -9.55
C VAL A 84 -13.12 8.68 -10.57
N SER A 85 -14.27 8.57 -11.24
CA SER A 85 -14.73 9.60 -12.20
C SER A 85 -14.97 10.96 -11.54
N ALA A 86 -15.41 11.00 -10.28
CA ALA A 86 -15.52 12.23 -9.51
C ALA A 86 -14.15 12.85 -9.22
N ALA A 87 -13.17 12.03 -8.81
CA ALA A 87 -11.79 12.47 -8.59
C ALA A 87 -11.15 13.04 -9.86
N MET A 88 -11.40 12.39 -11.00
CA MET A 88 -10.95 12.85 -12.32
C MET A 88 -11.45 14.26 -12.66
N LYS A 89 -12.72 14.55 -12.40
CA LYS A 89 -13.31 15.88 -12.65
C LYS A 89 -12.68 16.98 -11.80
N MET A 90 -12.21 16.66 -10.59
CA MET A 90 -11.51 17.63 -9.73
C MET A 90 -10.17 18.08 -10.36
N GLY A 91 -9.50 17.22 -11.13
CA GLY A 91 -8.27 17.54 -11.86
C GLY A 91 -8.40 18.62 -12.95
N ASN A 92 -9.61 19.06 -13.28
CA ASN A 92 -9.82 20.07 -14.34
C ASN A 92 -9.52 21.51 -13.89
N SER A 93 -9.50 21.76 -12.58
CA SER A 93 -9.18 23.08 -12.02
C SER A 93 -7.77 23.12 -11.43
N ARG A 94 -7.15 24.31 -11.38
CA ARG A 94 -5.82 24.46 -10.75
C ARG A 94 -5.83 24.06 -9.27
N ALA A 95 -6.87 24.47 -8.53
CA ALA A 95 -7.00 24.12 -7.12
C ALA A 95 -7.21 22.61 -6.93
N GLY A 96 -8.06 22.01 -7.75
CA GLY A 96 -8.35 20.58 -7.67
C GLY A 96 -7.17 19.69 -8.11
N ARG A 97 -6.37 20.08 -9.11
CA ARG A 97 -5.09 19.39 -9.40
C ARG A 97 -4.14 19.39 -8.22
N ARG A 98 -3.96 20.54 -7.58
CA ARG A 98 -3.08 20.64 -6.41
C ARG A 98 -3.58 19.76 -5.27
N ALA A 99 -4.89 19.77 -5.00
CA ALA A 99 -5.49 18.92 -3.98
C ALA A 99 -5.32 17.43 -4.31
N LEU A 100 -5.57 17.04 -5.56
CA LEU A 100 -5.39 15.66 -6.04
C LEU A 100 -3.94 15.21 -5.89
N GLY A 101 -2.97 16.03 -6.33
CA GLY A 101 -1.55 15.74 -6.19
C GLY A 101 -1.11 15.56 -4.74
N MET A 102 -1.61 16.39 -3.81
CA MET A 102 -1.32 16.22 -2.37
C MET A 102 -1.91 14.94 -1.81
N ALA A 103 -3.16 14.63 -2.18
CA ALA A 103 -3.83 13.39 -1.77
C ALA A 103 -3.08 12.17 -2.30
N SER A 104 -2.63 12.19 -3.56
CA SER A 104 -1.83 11.14 -4.16
C SER A 104 -0.50 10.94 -3.45
N ALA A 105 0.27 12.02 -3.22
CA ALA A 105 1.55 11.93 -2.51
C ALA A 105 1.38 11.32 -1.11
N THR A 106 0.36 11.79 -0.38
CA THR A 106 0.06 11.30 0.96
C THR A 106 -0.36 9.83 0.94
N GLY A 107 -1.23 9.45 0.01
CA GLY A 107 -1.73 8.08 -0.13
C GLY A 107 -0.62 7.08 -0.46
N VAL A 108 0.25 7.42 -1.42
CA VAL A 108 1.39 6.55 -1.78
C VAL A 108 2.39 6.45 -0.64
N LYS A 109 2.72 7.56 0.03
CA LYS A 109 3.61 7.53 1.20
C LYS A 109 3.05 6.69 2.35
N HIS A 110 1.76 6.85 2.66
CA HIS A 110 1.07 6.04 3.67
C HIS A 110 1.10 4.55 3.32
N MET A 111 0.87 4.20 2.06
CA MET A 111 0.96 2.82 1.60
C MET A 111 2.40 2.27 1.74
N ALA A 112 3.41 3.04 1.36
CA ALA A 112 4.81 2.63 1.46
C ALA A 112 5.23 2.34 2.90
N HIS A 113 4.81 3.18 3.87
CA HIS A 113 5.13 3.01 5.29
C HIS A 113 4.51 1.76 5.94
N ARG A 114 3.59 1.07 5.26
CA ARG A 114 3.09 -0.24 5.72
C ARG A 114 4.11 -1.35 5.50
N PHE A 115 5.05 -1.16 4.59
CA PHE A 115 6.06 -2.15 4.19
C PHE A 115 7.49 -1.70 4.50
N ILE A 116 7.72 -0.39 4.65
CA ILE A 116 9.02 0.21 4.94
C ILE A 116 9.00 0.74 6.38
N VAL A 117 9.92 0.23 7.20
CA VAL A 117 10.00 0.57 8.64
C VAL A 117 10.62 1.95 8.91
N GLY A 118 11.45 2.45 7.99
CA GLY A 118 12.09 3.75 8.05
C GLY A 118 12.83 4.07 6.75
N GLU A 119 13.00 5.37 6.45
CA GLU A 119 13.74 5.85 5.27
C GLU A 119 15.27 5.82 5.50
N ASP A 120 15.70 5.79 6.76
CA ASP A 120 17.09 5.71 7.21
C ASP A 120 17.20 4.84 8.49
N PRO A 121 18.42 4.43 8.88
CA PRO A 121 18.64 3.59 10.06
C PRO A 121 18.11 4.23 11.36
N GLU A 122 18.27 5.54 11.54
CA GLU A 122 17.82 6.28 12.71
C GLU A 122 16.29 6.24 12.85
N ALA A 123 15.57 6.42 11.75
CA ALA A 123 14.11 6.36 11.68
C ALA A 123 13.57 4.95 11.97
N ALA A 124 14.27 3.91 11.51
CA ALA A 124 13.88 2.52 11.74
C ALA A 124 14.10 2.04 13.18
N LEU A 125 15.11 2.58 13.86
CA LEU A 125 15.62 2.07 15.13
C LEU A 125 14.58 2.06 16.25
N GLY A 126 13.68 3.06 16.27
CA GLY A 126 12.59 3.13 17.25
C GLY A 126 11.64 1.93 17.16
N VAL A 127 11.22 1.60 15.93
CA VAL A 127 10.31 0.47 15.66
C VAL A 127 11.00 -0.85 15.98
N LEU A 128 12.24 -1.05 15.53
CA LEU A 128 13.00 -2.27 15.78
C LEU A 128 13.23 -2.52 17.28
N ARG A 129 13.52 -1.48 18.07
CA ARG A 129 13.62 -1.61 19.54
C ARG A 129 12.28 -1.97 20.18
N GLY A 130 11.16 -1.47 19.64
CA GLY A 130 9.82 -1.84 20.08
C GLY A 130 9.58 -3.34 19.91
N LEU A 131 9.78 -3.84 18.68
CA LEU A 131 9.66 -5.26 18.34
C LEU A 131 10.54 -6.14 19.23
N TRP A 132 11.80 -5.75 19.44
CA TRP A 132 12.72 -6.49 20.32
C TRP A 132 12.20 -6.60 21.75
N LYS A 133 11.67 -5.51 22.33
CA LYS A 133 11.09 -5.51 23.68
C LYS A 133 9.85 -6.41 23.79
N GLU A 134 9.14 -6.62 22.69
CA GLU A 134 8.00 -7.53 22.58
C GLU A 134 8.42 -8.99 22.29
N GLY A 135 9.74 -9.28 22.24
CA GLY A 135 10.25 -10.62 21.96
C GLY A 135 10.24 -10.99 20.47
N VAL A 136 10.06 -10.00 19.59
CA VAL A 136 10.08 -10.19 18.14
C VAL A 136 11.47 -9.84 17.61
N ALA A 137 12.18 -10.85 17.10
CA ALA A 137 13.44 -10.63 16.36
C ALA A 137 13.15 -10.04 14.97
N SER A 138 14.12 -9.30 14.42
CA SER A 138 13.98 -8.65 13.10
C SER A 138 15.17 -8.97 12.21
N SER A 139 14.90 -9.18 10.92
CA SER A 139 15.89 -9.14 9.85
C SER A 139 15.73 -7.83 9.10
N VAL A 140 16.83 -7.20 8.71
CA VAL A 140 16.82 -5.93 7.97
C VAL A 140 17.13 -6.20 6.51
N ASP A 141 16.27 -5.72 5.63
CA ASP A 141 16.48 -5.66 4.19
C ASP A 141 16.66 -4.21 3.77
N LEU A 142 17.77 -3.90 3.07
CA LEU A 142 18.08 -2.55 2.63
C LEU A 142 17.55 -2.37 1.21
N LEU A 143 16.51 -1.54 1.08
CA LEU A 143 15.90 -1.25 -0.21
C LEU A 143 16.85 -0.40 -1.07
N GLY A 144 16.96 -0.75 -2.34
CA GLY A 144 17.74 -0.03 -3.33
C GLY A 144 17.20 -0.28 -4.74
N GLU A 145 17.63 0.56 -5.67
CA GLU A 145 17.36 0.35 -7.09
C GLU A 145 18.27 -0.75 -7.66
N ALA A 146 17.99 -1.20 -8.89
CA ALA A 146 18.83 -2.18 -9.56
C ALA A 146 20.29 -1.68 -9.66
N THR A 147 21.23 -2.47 -9.15
CA THR A 147 22.66 -2.19 -9.24
C THR A 147 23.14 -2.32 -10.69
N VAL A 148 23.28 -1.18 -11.38
CA VAL A 148 23.71 -1.11 -12.79
C VAL A 148 25.20 -0.83 -12.98
N THR A 149 25.92 -0.53 -11.89
CA THR A 149 27.38 -0.30 -11.91
C THR A 149 28.05 -0.99 -10.72
N GLN A 150 29.39 -1.06 -10.73
CA GLN A 150 30.19 -1.61 -9.63
C GLN A 150 30.58 -0.56 -8.57
N ALA A 151 30.19 0.71 -8.77
CA ALA A 151 30.58 1.83 -7.94
C ALA A 151 29.95 1.79 -6.54
#